data_AF-A0A0X3P845-F1
#
_entry.id   AF-A0A0X3P845-F1
#
_cell.length_a   1.000
_cell.length_b   1.000
_cell.length_c   1.000
_cell.angle_alpha   90.00
_cell.angle_beta   90.00
_cell.angle_gamma   90.00
#
_symmetry.space_group_name_H-M   'P 1'
#
loop_
_entity.id
_entity.type
_entity.pdbx_description
1 polymer ?
#
loop_
_entity_poly.entity_id
_entity_poly.type
_entity_poly.pdbx_seq_one_letter_code
_entity_poly.pdbx_strand_id
1 'polypeptide(L)'
;IQISSETAQKAILNPYYSTFFAPNCVFPKSSAVGIIPQVSLPLSRFMKGFDKVNITFAAIIVPNEYKITIYNSIYAICDWEHGALRYGDPTFCQLTFPNNNNEAWFTGTFHKNTNVRNNIRWLLSKYDYISVSVDWMQSGNAPEDAICSNRAPEEEIPADRATEEEIPADNGT
;
A
#
# COMPACT_ATOMS: atom_id res chain seq x y z
N ILE A 1 -4.65 22.50 2.18
CA ILE A 1 -4.91 21.14 2.69
C ILE A 1 -6.23 20.71 2.07
N GLN A 2 -6.24 19.68 1.23
CA GLN A 2 -7.48 19.17 0.63
C GLN A 2 -7.91 17.93 1.39
N ILE A 3 -9.18 17.90 1.78
CA ILE A 3 -9.82 16.75 2.39
C ILE A 3 -10.62 16.10 1.26
N SER A 4 -10.17 14.96 0.75
CA SER A 4 -10.98 14.11 -0.10
C SER A 4 -11.85 13.25 0.81
N SER A 5 -13.16 13.29 0.55
CA SER A 5 -14.16 12.48 1.23
C SER A 5 -15.04 11.88 0.14
N GLU A 6 -14.60 10.77 -0.43
CA GLU A 6 -15.47 9.91 -1.21
C GLU A 6 -15.68 8.67 -0.36
N THR A 7 -16.91 8.53 0.14
CA THR A 7 -17.45 7.37 0.88
C THR A 7 -16.44 6.52 1.67
N ALA A 8 -16.36 6.79 2.98
CA ALA A 8 -15.57 6.09 4.00
C ALA A 8 -14.06 6.37 4.06
N GLN A 9 -13.44 7.00 3.07
CA GLN A 9 -12.05 7.45 3.20
C GLN A 9 -12.02 8.93 3.62
N LYS A 10 -11.47 9.22 4.80
CA LYS A 10 -10.93 10.55 5.09
C LYS A 10 -9.42 10.44 4.94
N ALA A 11 -8.86 11.25 4.06
CA ALA A 11 -7.43 11.44 3.98
C ALA A 11 -7.12 12.94 3.97
N ILE A 12 -6.08 13.33 4.70
CA ILE A 12 -5.50 14.67 4.56
C ILE A 12 -4.36 14.55 3.57
N LEU A 13 -4.56 15.19 2.42
CA LEU A 13 -3.61 15.24 1.33
C LEU A 13 -2.91 16.60 1.35
N ASN A 14 -1.64 16.61 1.78
CA ASN A 14 -0.69 17.69 1.59
C ASN A 14 0.26 17.25 0.47
N PRO A 15 0.66 18.10 -0.49
CA PRO A 15 1.59 17.70 -1.56
C PRO A 15 2.78 16.85 -1.10
N TYR A 16 3.21 16.95 0.16
CA TYR A 16 4.33 16.18 0.72
C TYR A 16 3.96 15.07 1.71
N TYR A 17 2.71 14.96 2.16
CA TYR A 17 2.33 14.01 3.22
C TYR A 17 0.91 13.50 3.01
N SER A 18 0.72 12.20 3.23
CA SER A 18 -0.59 11.56 3.34
C SER A 18 -0.86 11.15 4.79
N THR A 19 -2.06 11.42 5.29
CA THR A 19 -2.56 10.84 6.54
C THR A 19 -3.86 10.11 6.25
N PHE A 20 -3.90 8.82 6.58
CA PHE A 20 -5.09 7.97 6.41
C PHE A 20 -5.80 7.80 7.75
N PHE A 21 -7.12 7.98 7.76
CA PHE A 21 -7.96 7.61 8.89
C PHE A 21 -8.51 6.21 8.67
N ALA A 22 -7.76 5.19 9.09
CA ALA A 22 -8.10 3.77 8.94
C ALA A 22 -8.12 3.05 10.30
N PRO A 23 -9.29 2.97 10.98
CA PRO A 23 -9.43 2.21 12.22
C PRO A 23 -9.01 0.76 12.02
N ASN A 24 -8.20 0.22 12.95
CA ASN A 24 -7.63 -1.14 12.87
C ASN A 24 -6.89 -1.43 11.55
N CYS A 25 -6.44 -0.37 10.86
CA CYS A 25 -5.75 -0.45 9.58
C CYS A 25 -6.53 -1.19 8.50
N VAL A 26 -7.85 -1.13 8.59
CA VAL A 26 -8.77 -1.56 7.54
C VAL A 26 -8.93 -0.38 6.60
N PHE A 27 -8.24 -0.43 5.46
CA PHE A 27 -8.46 0.53 4.39
C PHE A 27 -9.58 0.00 3.49
N PRO A 28 -10.55 0.83 3.12
CA PRO A 28 -11.60 0.41 2.21
C PRO A 28 -10.98 0.02 0.87
N LYS A 29 -11.57 -0.99 0.22
CA LYS A 29 -11.12 -1.46 -1.09
C LYS A 29 -11.12 -0.27 -2.06
N SER A 30 -9.99 -0.05 -2.73
CA SER A 30 -9.91 0.96 -3.78
C SER A 30 -10.93 0.63 -4.88
N SER A 31 -11.39 1.65 -5.60
CA SER A 31 -12.09 1.46 -6.86
C SER A 31 -11.16 0.73 -7.86
N ALA A 32 -11.66 0.42 -9.06
CA ALA A 32 -10.94 -0.39 -10.06
C ALA A 32 -9.49 0.07 -10.39
N VAL A 33 -9.11 1.29 -9.98
CA VAL A 33 -7.75 1.81 -9.99
C VAL A 33 -7.48 2.47 -8.64
N GLY A 34 -6.29 2.30 -8.08
CA GLY A 34 -5.80 3.16 -7.01
C GLY A 34 -4.80 2.53 -6.06
N ILE A 35 -4.26 3.34 -5.14
CA ILE A 35 -3.24 2.90 -4.19
C ILE A 35 -3.75 1.77 -3.27
N ILE A 36 -2.85 0.87 -2.88
CA ILE A 36 -3.09 -0.19 -1.88
C ILE A 36 -2.27 0.14 -0.62
N PRO A 37 -2.80 0.94 0.33
CA PRO A 37 -2.02 1.46 1.46
C PRO A 37 -1.49 0.38 2.41
N GLN A 38 -2.20 -0.74 2.52
CA GLN A 38 -1.86 -1.86 3.40
C GLN A 38 -0.43 -2.37 3.18
N VAL A 39 0.02 -2.36 1.92
CA VAL A 39 1.34 -2.91 1.53
C VAL A 39 2.48 -2.02 2.02
N SER A 40 2.22 -0.73 2.26
CA SER A 40 3.24 0.25 2.68
C SER A 40 3.39 0.38 4.19
N LEU A 41 2.53 -0.30 4.97
CA LEU A 41 2.58 -0.23 6.43
C LEU A 41 3.91 -0.77 7.01
N PRO A 42 4.40 -0.18 8.11
CA PRO A 42 3.91 1.06 8.73
C PRO A 42 4.29 2.29 7.90
N LEU A 43 3.39 3.30 7.89
CA LEU A 43 3.58 4.55 7.14
C LEU A 43 4.55 5.51 7.82
N SER A 44 4.78 5.35 9.12
CA SER A 44 5.83 6.02 9.86
C SER A 44 6.92 5.02 10.22
N ARG A 45 8.19 5.38 10.08
CA ARG A 45 9.33 4.48 10.37
C ARG A 45 10.41 5.20 11.13
N PHE A 46 10.71 4.71 12.33
CA PHE A 46 11.68 5.30 13.25
C PHE A 46 12.99 4.49 13.16
N MET A 47 13.97 5.07 12.49
CA MET A 47 15.17 4.39 12.00
C MET A 47 16.45 4.87 12.71
N LYS A 48 16.36 5.40 13.93
CA LYS A 48 17.55 5.79 14.70
C LYS A 48 18.52 4.62 14.85
N GLY A 49 19.77 4.83 14.43
CA GLY A 49 20.83 3.82 14.46
C GLY A 49 20.91 2.94 13.21
N PHE A 50 19.95 3.04 12.29
CA PHE A 50 19.97 2.35 11.00
C PHE A 50 20.41 3.28 9.86
N ASP A 51 20.90 2.67 8.79
CA ASP A 51 21.41 3.33 7.59
C ASP A 51 20.52 3.10 6.35
N LYS A 52 19.57 2.16 6.42
CA LYS A 52 18.67 1.82 5.33
C LYS A 52 17.29 1.38 5.81
N VAL A 53 16.30 1.52 4.94
CA VAL A 53 14.92 1.07 5.16
C VAL A 53 14.33 0.50 3.86
N ASN A 54 13.61 -0.62 3.95
CA ASN A 54 12.96 -1.25 2.78
C ASN A 54 11.49 -0.86 2.74
N ILE A 55 11.05 -0.15 1.70
CA ILE A 55 9.66 0.29 1.57
C ILE A 55 9.03 -0.38 0.35
N THR A 56 7.84 -0.93 0.54
CA THR A 56 7.02 -1.49 -0.55
C THR A 56 5.82 -0.61 -0.79
N PHE A 57 5.50 -0.40 -2.06
CA PHE A 57 4.30 0.29 -2.53
C PHE A 57 3.55 -0.62 -3.50
N ALA A 58 2.23 -0.49 -3.51
CA ALA A 58 1.39 -1.18 -4.48
C ALA A 58 0.21 -0.31 -4.90
N ALA A 59 -0.26 -0.52 -6.12
CA ALA A 59 -1.43 0.14 -6.69
C ALA A 59 -2.16 -0.81 -7.64
N ILE A 60 -3.49 -0.73 -7.68
CA ILE A 60 -4.30 -1.29 -8.75
C ILE A 60 -4.18 -0.37 -9.96
N ILE A 61 -3.86 -0.93 -11.12
CA ILE A 61 -3.58 -0.19 -12.36
C ILE A 61 -4.36 -0.77 -13.54
N VAL A 62 -4.53 0.05 -14.58
CA VAL A 62 -4.85 -0.45 -15.92
C VAL A 62 -3.53 -0.70 -16.66
N PRO A 63 -3.27 -1.93 -17.16
CA PRO A 63 -2.04 -2.24 -17.88
C PRO A 63 -1.77 -1.24 -19.02
N ASN A 64 -0.54 -0.73 -19.09
CA ASN A 64 -0.07 0.24 -20.10
C ASN A 64 -0.77 1.61 -20.13
N GLU A 65 -1.70 1.90 -19.21
CA GLU A 65 -2.37 3.21 -19.12
C GLU A 65 -1.99 3.99 -17.86
N TYR A 66 -1.18 3.40 -16.99
CA TYR A 66 -0.79 4.03 -15.73
C TYR A 66 0.36 5.04 -15.90
N LYS A 67 0.37 5.99 -14.96
CA LYS A 67 1.51 6.86 -14.67
C LYS A 67 1.84 6.73 -13.19
N ILE A 68 3.07 6.33 -12.87
CA ILE A 68 3.52 6.18 -11.50
C ILE A 68 4.82 6.96 -11.32
N THR A 69 4.90 7.76 -10.26
CA THR A 69 6.13 8.46 -9.91
C THR A 69 6.48 8.21 -8.45
N ILE A 70 7.73 7.86 -8.17
CA ILE A 70 8.27 7.82 -6.80
C ILE A 70 9.08 9.08 -6.56
N TYR A 71 8.82 9.72 -5.42
CA TYR A 71 9.64 10.79 -4.90
C TYR A 71 10.35 10.37 -3.63
N ASN A 72 11.62 10.76 -3.48
CA ASN A 72 12.29 10.84 -2.20
C ASN A 72 12.37 12.30 -1.79
N SER A 73 11.59 12.68 -0.77
CA SER A 73 11.33 14.06 -0.41
C SER A 73 10.81 14.84 -1.63
N ILE A 74 11.54 15.84 -2.14
CA ILE A 74 11.12 16.65 -3.30
C ILE A 74 11.60 16.10 -4.65
N TYR A 75 12.49 15.11 -4.65
CA TYR A 75 13.15 14.63 -5.87
C TYR A 75 12.43 13.41 -6.42
N ALA A 76 12.01 13.44 -7.68
CA ALA A 76 11.58 12.25 -8.39
C ALA A 76 12.79 11.32 -8.55
N ILE A 77 12.61 10.02 -8.26
CA ILE A 77 13.67 9.01 -8.37
C ILE A 77 13.32 7.91 -9.37
N CYS A 78 12.03 7.65 -9.57
CA CYS A 78 11.52 6.74 -10.58
C CYS A 78 10.25 7.36 -11.19
N ASP A 79 10.10 7.27 -12.50
CA ASP A 79 8.89 7.65 -13.22
C ASP A 79 8.60 6.60 -14.29
N TRP A 80 7.39 6.05 -14.26
CA TRP A 80 6.87 5.13 -15.25
C TRP A 80 5.63 5.73 -15.90
N GLU A 81 5.55 5.61 -17.23
CA GLU A 81 4.43 6.12 -18.00
C GLU A 81 4.15 5.20 -19.19
N HIS A 82 2.89 4.76 -19.30
CA HIS A 82 2.43 3.80 -20.29
C HIS A 82 3.22 2.48 -20.27
N GLY A 83 3.42 1.88 -19.08
CA GLY A 83 4.13 0.60 -18.95
C GLY A 83 5.66 0.69 -18.98
N ALA A 84 6.23 1.82 -19.37
CA ALA A 84 7.68 1.97 -19.56
C ALA A 84 8.31 2.88 -18.50
N LEU A 85 9.53 2.55 -18.08
CA LEU A 85 10.37 3.44 -17.27
C LEU A 85 10.80 4.64 -18.11
N ARG A 86 10.43 5.85 -17.69
CA ARG A 86 10.79 7.12 -18.34
C ARG A 86 11.98 7.79 -17.69
N TYR A 87 12.10 7.65 -16.37
CA TYR A 87 13.18 8.26 -15.59
C TYR A 87 13.53 7.39 -14.39
N GLY A 88 14.82 7.32 -14.05
CA GLY A 88 15.33 6.59 -12.90
C GLY A 88 16.36 5.53 -13.28
N ASP A 89 16.99 4.94 -12.27
CA ASP A 89 17.94 3.83 -12.45
C ASP A 89 17.14 2.56 -12.77
N PRO A 90 17.35 1.91 -13.93
CA PRO A 90 16.61 0.71 -14.28
C PRO A 90 16.87 -0.44 -13.32
N THR A 91 17.99 -0.51 -12.60
CA THR A 91 18.25 -1.57 -11.64
C THR A 91 17.45 -1.40 -10.34
N PHE A 92 17.15 -0.16 -9.97
CA PHE A 92 16.37 0.18 -8.77
C PHE A 92 14.88 0.33 -9.07
N CYS A 93 14.52 0.98 -10.18
CA CYS A 93 13.15 1.29 -10.60
C CYS A 93 12.49 0.10 -11.30
N GLN A 94 12.39 -1.02 -10.59
CA GLN A 94 11.74 -2.24 -11.06
C GLN A 94 10.33 -2.36 -10.50
N LEU A 95 9.37 -2.55 -11.41
CA LEU A 95 7.99 -2.90 -11.05
C LEU A 95 7.76 -4.39 -11.25
N THR A 96 7.00 -4.97 -10.34
CA THR A 96 6.45 -6.33 -10.47
C THR A 96 4.94 -6.23 -10.62
N PHE A 97 4.36 -7.16 -11.38
CA PHE A 97 2.97 -7.09 -11.79
C PHE A 97 2.20 -8.36 -11.39
N PRO A 98 1.86 -8.53 -10.11
CA PRO A 98 1.04 -9.65 -9.67
C PRO A 98 -0.43 -9.48 -10.10
N ASN A 99 -1.26 -10.47 -9.75
CA ASN A 99 -2.71 -10.44 -9.96
C ASN A 99 -3.10 -10.13 -11.43
N ASN A 100 -2.63 -10.97 -12.36
CA ASN A 100 -2.90 -10.85 -13.80
C ASN A 100 -2.52 -9.49 -14.39
N ASN A 101 -1.43 -8.88 -13.89
CA ASN A 101 -0.93 -7.55 -14.25
C ASN A 101 -1.84 -6.37 -13.88
N ASN A 102 -2.85 -6.58 -13.03
CA ASN A 102 -3.74 -5.51 -12.58
C ASN A 102 -3.18 -4.73 -11.38
N GLU A 103 -2.05 -5.17 -10.82
CA GLU A 103 -1.37 -4.47 -9.75
C GLU A 103 0.07 -4.13 -10.16
N ALA A 104 0.54 -2.96 -9.74
CA ALA A 104 1.94 -2.56 -9.86
C ALA A 104 2.55 -2.50 -8.46
N TRP A 105 3.60 -3.28 -8.24
CA TRP A 105 4.30 -3.39 -6.98
C TRP A 105 5.76 -2.96 -7.13
N PHE A 106 6.24 -2.21 -6.16
CA PHE A 106 7.63 -1.78 -6.07
C PHE A 106 8.14 -2.04 -4.67
N THR A 107 9.35 -2.57 -4.56
CA THR A 107 10.08 -2.66 -3.30
C THR A 107 11.44 -2.01 -3.48
N GLY A 108 11.73 -1.00 -2.69
CA GLY A 108 12.98 -0.25 -2.75
C GLY A 108 13.69 -0.20 -1.40
N THR A 109 15.02 -0.28 -1.43
CA THR A 109 15.87 -0.01 -0.27
C THR A 109 16.35 1.44 -0.31
N PHE A 110 15.94 2.23 0.67
CA PHE A 110 16.26 3.65 0.79
C PHE A 110 17.36 3.85 1.83
N HIS A 111 18.43 4.52 1.44
CA HIS A 111 19.55 4.81 2.33
C HIS A 111 19.37 6.15 3.04
N LYS A 112 19.84 6.21 4.29
CA LYS A 112 19.97 7.44 5.05
C LYS A 112 20.86 8.41 4.28
N ASN A 113 20.35 9.61 4.07
CA ASN A 113 21.13 10.72 3.53
C ASN A 113 21.38 11.77 4.62
N THR A 114 21.77 12.97 4.23
CA THR A 114 22.02 14.08 5.16
C THR A 114 20.74 14.61 5.85
N ASN A 115 19.55 14.23 5.37
CA ASN A 115 18.31 14.65 5.99
C ASN A 115 18.01 13.83 7.25
N VAL A 116 17.52 14.50 8.28
CA VAL A 116 17.01 13.84 9.50
C VAL A 116 15.72 13.06 9.23
N ARG A 117 14.97 13.44 8.20
CA ARG A 117 13.73 12.83 7.78
C ARG A 117 13.63 12.76 6.27
N ASN A 118 13.10 11.66 5.76
CA ASN A 118 12.71 11.51 4.36
C ASN A 118 11.22 11.22 4.30
N ASN A 119 10.56 11.76 3.27
CA ASN A 119 9.21 11.35 2.94
C ASN A 119 9.21 10.71 1.56
N ILE A 120 9.00 9.41 1.51
CA ILE A 120 9.00 8.63 0.27
C ILE A 120 7.56 8.56 -0.21
N ARG A 121 7.30 9.13 -1.38
CA ARG A 121 5.95 9.22 -1.95
C ARG A 121 5.83 8.37 -3.17
N TRP A 122 4.69 7.69 -3.29
CA TRP A 122 4.27 6.96 -4.47
C TRP A 122 3.00 7.62 -5.00
N LEU A 123 3.07 8.18 -6.20
CA LEU A 123 1.98 8.90 -6.84
C LEU A 123 1.48 8.09 -8.04
N LEU A 124 0.18 7.79 -8.06
CA LEU A 124 -0.53 7.30 -9.25
C LEU A 124 -1.23 8.46 -9.97
N SER A 125 -1.72 9.44 -9.22
CA SER A 125 -2.25 10.70 -9.74
C SER A 125 -2.06 11.83 -8.74
N LYS A 126 -2.49 13.05 -9.08
CA LYS A 126 -2.41 14.21 -8.17
C LYS A 126 -3.14 13.99 -6.84
N TYR A 127 -4.20 13.18 -6.84
CA TYR A 127 -5.05 12.94 -5.66
C TYR A 127 -4.99 11.51 -5.15
N ASP A 128 -4.25 10.65 -5.85
CA ASP A 128 -4.10 9.25 -5.49
C ASP A 128 -2.63 8.94 -5.28
N TYR A 129 -2.22 9.08 -4.03
CA TYR A 129 -0.84 8.88 -3.61
C TYR A 129 -0.76 8.47 -2.14
N ILE A 130 0.38 7.88 -1.81
CA ILE A 130 0.74 7.50 -0.45
C ILE A 130 2.14 8.00 -0.14
N SER A 131 2.36 8.35 1.12
CA SER A 131 3.67 8.71 1.63
C SER A 131 4.05 7.86 2.83
N VAL A 132 5.30 7.39 2.84
CA VAL A 132 5.94 6.78 4.00
C VAL A 132 6.97 7.77 4.56
N SER A 133 6.82 8.12 5.83
CA SER A 133 7.73 9.00 6.56
C SER A 133 8.80 8.18 7.26
N VAL A 134 10.06 8.50 7.00
CA VAL A 134 11.23 7.88 7.61
C VAL A 134 11.92 8.91 8.48
N ASP A 135 11.97 8.68 9.79
CA ASP A 135 12.68 9.53 10.75
C ASP A 135 13.94 8.81 11.23
N TRP A 136 15.10 9.34 10.87
CA TRP A 136 16.41 8.75 11.21
C TRP A 136 16.91 9.15 12.60
N MET A 137 16.19 10.00 13.31
CA MET A 137 16.54 10.51 14.64
C MET A 137 15.67 9.90 15.74
N GLN A 138 14.47 9.43 15.40
CA GLN A 138 13.55 8.79 16.32
C GLN A 138 13.77 7.27 16.38
N SER A 139 13.65 6.72 17.60
CA SER A 139 13.66 5.29 17.88
C SER A 139 12.29 4.82 18.34
N GLY A 140 12.06 3.51 18.35
CA GLY A 140 10.82 2.88 18.80
C GLY A 140 9.96 2.39 17.64
N ASN A 141 8.73 2.01 17.96
CA ASN A 141 7.77 1.48 16.99
C ASN A 141 6.95 2.60 16.37
N ALA A 142 6.46 2.36 15.16
CA ALA A 142 5.56 3.28 14.50
C ALA A 142 4.24 3.39 15.29
N PRO A 143 3.57 4.57 15.32
CA PRO A 143 2.28 4.70 15.96
C PRO A 143 1.23 3.70 15.42
N GLU A 144 1.35 3.36 14.14
CA GLU A 144 0.46 2.42 13.48
C GLU A 144 0.67 0.98 13.96
N ASP A 145 1.87 0.61 14.44
CA ASP A 145 2.18 -0.77 14.83
C ASP A 145 1.26 -1.29 15.94
N ALA A 146 0.91 -0.44 16.91
CA ALA A 146 0.03 -0.81 18.02
C ALA A 146 -1.42 -1.11 17.58
N ILE A 147 -1.84 -0.57 16.43
CA ILE A 147 -3.21 -0.66 15.92
C ILE A 147 -3.29 -1.70 14.80
N CYS A 148 -2.32 -1.70 13.88
CA CYS A 148 -2.31 -2.56 12.70
C CYS A 148 -1.84 -3.99 12.99
N SER A 149 -1.09 -4.22 14.09
CA SER A 149 -0.57 -5.55 14.43
C SER A 149 -1.61 -6.44 15.11
N ASN A 150 -2.74 -5.87 15.56
CA ASN A 150 -3.85 -6.62 16.14
C ASN A 150 -4.75 -7.19 15.03
N ARG A 151 -4.21 -8.10 14.22
CA ARG A 151 -5.08 -9.02 13.48
C ARG A 151 -5.45 -10.14 14.45
N ALA A 152 -6.68 -10.11 14.96
CA ALA A 152 -7.29 -11.35 15.42
C ALA A 152 -7.22 -12.36 14.26
N PRO A 153 -6.92 -13.65 14.51
CA PRO A 153 -7.09 -14.66 13.49
C PRO A 153 -8.50 -14.55 12.91
N GLU A 154 -8.58 -14.52 11.59
CA GLU A 154 -9.83 -14.74 10.86
C GLU A 154 -10.48 -15.99 11.49
N GLU A 155 -11.68 -15.86 12.06
CA GLU A 155 -12.41 -17.02 12.58
C GLU A 155 -12.54 -18.01 11.43
N GLU A 156 -11.76 -19.10 11.51
CA GLU A 156 -11.98 -20.28 10.69
C GLU A 156 -13.41 -20.75 11.00
N ILE A 157 -14.33 -20.49 10.07
CA ILE A 157 -15.65 -21.10 10.09
C ILE A 157 -15.40 -22.61 10.00
N PRO A 158 -15.72 -23.42 11.02
CA PRO A 158 -15.43 -24.85 10.95
C PRO A 158 -16.29 -25.46 9.85
N ALA A 159 -15.63 -26.03 8.86
CA ALA A 159 -16.24 -26.88 7.86
C ALA A 159 -16.60 -28.22 8.52
N ASP A 160 -17.70 -28.28 9.26
CA ASP A 160 -18.26 -29.58 9.65
C ASP A 160 -19.77 -29.54 9.90
N ARG A 161 -20.53 -29.80 8.83
CA ARG A 161 -21.71 -30.69 8.87
C ARG A 161 -22.17 -31.02 7.46
N ALA A 162 -21.40 -31.87 6.78
CA ALA A 162 -21.99 -32.82 5.85
C ALA A 162 -22.37 -34.05 6.68
N THR A 163 -23.65 -34.18 7.03
CA THR A 163 -24.21 -35.50 7.33
C THR A 163 -25.24 -35.80 6.26
N GLU A 164 -24.88 -36.81 5.48
CA GLU A 164 -25.75 -37.59 4.61
C GLU A 164 -27.02 -38.00 5.37
N GLU A 165 -28.16 -37.87 4.72
CA GLU A 165 -29.31 -38.73 5.00
C GLU A 165 -29.85 -39.18 3.64
N GLU A 166 -29.70 -40.48 3.36
CA GLU A 166 -30.21 -41.15 2.17
C GLU A 166 -31.75 -41.15 2.14
N ILE A 167 -32.26 -41.10 0.91
CA ILE A 167 -33.66 -41.10 0.48
C ILE A 167 -34.30 -42.48 0.75
N PRO A 168 -35.64 -42.59 0.76
CA PRO A 168 -36.19 -43.47 -0.26
C PRO A 168 -37.37 -42.88 -1.05
N ALA A 169 -37.43 -43.35 -2.29
CA ALA A 169 -38.38 -43.01 -3.34
C ALA A 169 -39.83 -43.30 -2.95
N ASP A 170 -40.75 -42.52 -3.52
CA ASP A 170 -42.14 -42.97 -3.68
C ASP A 170 -42.59 -42.84 -5.13
N ASN A 171 -43.17 -43.93 -5.62
CA ASN A 171 -43.61 -44.17 -6.98
C ASN A 171 -45.01 -43.57 -7.18
N GLY A 172 -45.24 -42.98 -8.35
CA GLY A 172 -46.56 -42.49 -8.73
C GLY A 172 -47.63 -43.57 -8.78
N THR A 173 -48.87 -43.13 -8.61
CA THR A 173 -50.05 -43.68 -9.29
C THR A 173 -51.00 -42.54 -9.62
#